data_AF-A0A838YJ94-F1
#
_entry.id   AF-A0A838YJ94-F1
#
_cell.length_a   1.000
_cell.length_b   1.000
_cell.length_c   1.000
_cell.angle_alpha   90.00
_cell.angle_beta   90.00
_cell.angle_gamma   90.00
#
_symmetry.space_group_name_H-M   'P 1'
#
loop_
_entity.id
_entity.type
_entity.pdbx_description
1 polymer ?
#
loop_
_entity_poly.entity_id
_entity_poly.type
_entity_poly.pdbx_seq_one_letter_code
_entity_poly.pdbx_strand_id
1 'polypeptide(L)'
;MKPFWATLLLVLSAPLALAEETTVDQAVGAANTSWIMTATALVLFMTLPGLALFYGGLVHKKNVLSVLMHCFAMACILSVVWLVAGYSLALEGSGGWIGDLSAIFGKGLDGSDSGGSDIPGILTFAFQMTFFIITPALVVGTFVERVKFSAVMLFAVLWGLFCYAPICHMVWDS
;
A
#
# COMPACT_ATOMS: atom_id res chain seq x y z
N MET A 1 -1.44 -8.48 -61.10
CA MET A 1 -0.43 -7.97 -60.16
C MET A 1 -1.16 -7.16 -59.10
N LYS A 2 -1.35 -7.71 -57.89
CA LYS A 2 -2.06 -6.97 -56.81
C LYS A 2 -1.16 -5.82 -56.36
N PRO A 3 -1.66 -4.58 -56.27
CA PRO A 3 -0.81 -3.43 -55.99
C PRO A 3 -0.24 -3.56 -54.57
N PHE A 4 1.09 -3.61 -54.46
CA PHE A 4 1.85 -3.62 -53.20
C PHE A 4 1.41 -2.49 -52.23
N TRP A 5 0.91 -1.39 -52.79
CA TRP A 5 0.35 -0.25 -52.08
C TRP A 5 -0.95 -0.58 -51.33
N ALA A 6 -1.78 -1.50 -51.83
CA ALA A 6 -3.01 -1.90 -51.15
C ALA A 6 -2.73 -2.78 -49.92
N THR A 7 -1.70 -3.63 -49.98
CA THR A 7 -1.23 -4.38 -48.81
C THR A 7 -0.56 -3.47 -47.79
N LEU A 8 0.17 -2.45 -48.23
CA LEU A 8 0.77 -1.45 -47.33
C LEU A 8 -0.29 -0.61 -46.60
N LEU A 9 -1.34 -0.17 -47.32
CA LEU A 9 -2.46 0.56 -46.74
C LEU A 9 -3.28 -0.28 -45.75
N LEU A 10 -3.45 -1.58 -46.04
CA LEU A 10 -4.17 -2.50 -45.16
C LEU A 10 -3.36 -2.85 -43.90
N VAL A 11 -2.04 -2.88 -43.99
CA VAL A 11 -1.13 -3.04 -42.84
C VAL A 11 -1.04 -1.75 -42.01
N LEU A 12 -1.15 -0.57 -42.64
CA LEU A 12 -1.17 0.72 -41.92
C LEU A 12 -2.53 1.05 -41.29
N SER A 13 -3.65 0.49 -41.78
CA SER A 13 -4.98 0.69 -41.21
C SER A 13 -5.33 -0.32 -40.12
N ALA A 14 -4.62 -1.44 -40.05
CA ALA A 14 -4.80 -2.45 -39.00
C ALA A 14 -4.60 -1.93 -37.55
N PRO A 15 -3.63 -1.05 -37.23
CA PRO A 15 -3.49 -0.46 -35.90
C PRO A 15 -4.62 0.51 -35.57
N LEU A 16 -5.21 1.17 -36.57
CA LEU A 16 -6.32 2.11 -36.40
C LEU A 16 -7.66 1.37 -36.18
N ALA A 17 -7.79 0.18 -36.77
CA ALA A 17 -8.95 -0.70 -36.56
C ALA A 17 -8.93 -1.44 -35.20
N LEU A 18 -7.76 -1.49 -34.55
CA LEU A 18 -7.54 -2.04 -33.19
C LEU A 18 -7.51 -0.96 -32.11
N ALA A 19 -7.75 0.31 -32.47
CA ALA A 19 -7.97 1.35 -31.48
C ALA A 19 -9.31 1.08 -30.80
N GLU A 20 -9.26 0.35 -29.69
CA GLU A 20 -10.36 0.30 -28.73
C GLU A 20 -10.66 1.74 -28.33
N GLU A 21 -11.88 2.21 -28.61
CA GLU A 21 -12.36 3.51 -28.11
C GLU A 21 -12.38 3.43 -26.59
N THR A 22 -11.25 3.80 -25.99
CA THR A 22 -11.13 3.98 -24.56
C THR A 22 -11.98 5.19 -24.22
N THR A 23 -13.12 4.93 -23.58
CA THR A 23 -13.94 6.00 -23.01
C THR A 23 -13.09 6.85 -22.06
N VAL A 24 -13.43 8.13 -21.92
CA VAL A 24 -12.71 9.05 -21.02
C VAL A 24 -12.60 8.46 -19.61
N ASP A 25 -13.64 7.76 -19.14
CA ASP A 25 -13.69 7.12 -17.82
C ASP A 25 -12.67 5.98 -17.68
N GLN A 26 -12.49 5.15 -18.72
CA GLN A 26 -11.46 4.10 -18.70
C GLN A 26 -10.05 4.68 -18.71
N ALA A 27 -9.83 5.77 -19.45
CA ALA A 27 -8.54 6.46 -19.46
C ALA A 27 -8.21 7.10 -18.09
N VAL A 28 -9.21 7.71 -17.43
CA VAL A 28 -9.07 8.28 -16.09
C VAL A 28 -8.79 7.18 -15.05
N GLY A 29 -9.54 6.06 -15.08
CA GLY A 29 -9.30 4.92 -14.19
C GLY A 29 -7.88 4.34 -14.34
N ALA A 30 -7.38 4.20 -15.57
CA ALA A 30 -6.02 3.76 -15.83
C ALA A 30 -4.97 4.76 -15.30
N ALA A 31 -5.18 6.07 -15.49
CA ALA A 31 -4.31 7.11 -14.98
C ALA A 31 -4.27 7.12 -13.44
N ASN A 32 -5.43 7.06 -12.78
CA ASN A 32 -5.56 7.00 -11.33
C ASN A 32 -4.86 5.76 -10.77
N THR A 33 -5.09 4.60 -11.38
CA THR A 33 -4.44 3.33 -11.02
C THR A 33 -2.91 3.43 -11.13
N SER A 34 -2.40 3.98 -12.23
CA SER A 34 -0.95 4.16 -12.43
C SER A 34 -0.32 5.12 -11.41
N TRP A 35 -1.04 6.19 -11.06
CA TRP A 35 -0.59 7.15 -10.06
C TRP A 35 -0.56 6.53 -8.67
N ILE A 36 -1.62 5.81 -8.26
CA ILE A 36 -1.66 5.19 -6.92
C ILE A 36 -0.65 4.05 -6.80
N MET A 37 -0.37 3.29 -7.86
CA MET A 37 0.75 2.33 -7.87
C MET A 37 2.10 3.05 -7.61
N THR A 38 2.32 4.16 -8.31
CA THR A 38 3.54 4.96 -8.14
C THR A 38 3.63 5.55 -6.73
N ALA A 39 2.53 6.12 -6.23
CA ALA A 39 2.45 6.68 -4.88
C ALA A 39 2.69 5.61 -3.81
N THR A 40 2.12 4.41 -3.97
CA THR A 40 2.35 3.27 -3.06
C THR A 40 3.83 2.91 -2.99
N ALA A 41 4.53 2.85 -4.13
CA ALA A 41 5.96 2.61 -4.17
C ALA A 41 6.76 3.72 -3.46
N LEU A 42 6.38 4.99 -3.65
CA LEU A 42 7.02 6.13 -2.99
C LEU A 42 6.83 6.11 -1.46
N VAL A 43 5.64 5.78 -0.97
CA VAL A 43 5.40 5.69 0.49
C VAL A 43 6.13 4.49 1.08
N LEU A 44 6.17 3.35 0.39
CA LEU A 44 6.98 2.22 0.82
C LEU A 44 8.47 2.58 0.86
N PHE A 45 8.95 3.37 -0.11
CA PHE A 45 10.33 3.86 -0.16
C PHE A 45 10.68 4.75 1.05
N MET A 46 9.71 5.49 1.59
CA MET A 46 9.90 6.23 2.84
C MET A 46 10.24 5.30 4.00
N THR A 47 9.70 4.09 4.05
CA THR A 47 10.04 3.10 5.09
C THR A 47 11.35 2.36 4.76
N LEU A 48 11.45 1.84 3.54
CA LEU A 48 12.57 1.02 3.06
C LEU A 48 13.18 1.63 1.78
N PRO A 49 14.38 2.24 1.83
CA PRO A 49 15.30 2.39 2.96
C PRO A 49 15.17 3.72 3.72
N GLY A 50 14.20 4.60 3.41
CA GLY A 50 14.16 5.98 3.90
C GLY A 50 14.32 6.14 5.42
N LEU A 51 13.41 5.58 6.22
CA LEU A 51 13.46 5.62 7.69
C LEU A 51 14.68 4.88 8.23
N ALA A 52 15.06 3.77 7.59
CA ALA A 52 16.19 2.98 8.05
C ALA A 52 17.52 3.76 7.92
N LEU A 53 17.67 4.55 6.86
CA LEU A 53 18.81 5.46 6.69
C LEU A 53 18.71 6.69 7.60
N PHE A 54 17.51 7.23 7.77
CA PHE A 54 17.28 8.38 8.65
C PHE A 54 17.64 8.06 10.11
N TYR A 55 17.03 7.02 10.69
CA TYR A 55 17.35 6.59 12.05
C TYR A 55 18.74 5.95 12.13
N GLY A 56 19.19 5.26 11.08
CA GLY A 56 20.55 4.73 10.96
C GLY A 56 21.62 5.82 11.07
N GLY A 57 21.37 7.02 10.53
CA GLY A 57 22.28 8.16 10.63
C GLY A 57 22.32 8.83 12.01
N LEU A 58 21.30 8.61 12.85
CA LEU A 58 21.19 9.19 14.20
C LEU A 58 21.73 8.27 15.30
N VAL A 59 21.92 6.99 14.99
CA VAL A 59 22.39 5.97 15.94
C VAL A 59 23.91 5.78 15.88
N HIS A 60 24.45 5.07 16.88
CA HIS A 60 25.86 4.72 16.87
C HIS A 60 26.18 3.78 15.70
N LYS A 61 27.35 3.93 15.07
CA LYS A 61 27.78 3.10 13.92
C LYS A 61 27.63 1.59 14.15
N LYS A 62 27.84 1.12 15.38
CA LYS A 62 27.69 -0.30 15.76
C LYS A 62 26.24 -0.81 15.73
N ASN A 63 25.26 0.09 15.78
CA ASN A 63 23.83 -0.22 15.90
C ASN A 63 23.04 0.04 14.61
N VAL A 64 23.67 0.61 13.57
CA VAL A 64 23.01 0.91 12.27
C VAL A 64 22.37 -0.34 11.67
N LEU A 65 23.08 -1.47 11.72
CA LEU A 65 22.55 -2.74 11.24
C LEU A 65 21.30 -3.17 12.01
N SER A 66 21.25 -2.92 13.32
CA SER A 66 20.07 -3.20 14.14
C SER A 66 18.86 -2.39 13.67
N VAL A 67 19.05 -1.10 13.39
CA VAL A 67 17.96 -0.22 12.90
C VAL A 67 17.41 -0.71 11.56
N LEU A 68 18.29 -1.05 10.62
CA LEU A 68 17.92 -1.62 9.32
C LEU A 68 17.07 -2.89 9.50
N MET A 69 17.48 -3.80 10.40
CA MET A 69 16.74 -5.02 10.69
C MET A 69 15.37 -4.75 11.32
N HIS A 70 15.25 -3.74 12.19
CA HIS A 70 13.96 -3.36 12.77
C HIS A 70 13.00 -2.82 11.69
N CYS A 71 13.45 -1.91 10.83
CA CYS A 71 12.62 -1.36 9.75
C CYS A 71 12.15 -2.46 8.78
N PHE A 72 13.06 -3.36 8.38
CA PHE A 72 12.71 -4.48 7.50
C PHE A 72 11.73 -5.46 8.17
N ALA A 73 11.99 -5.86 9.42
CA ALA A 73 11.11 -6.79 10.13
C ALA A 73 9.72 -6.18 10.40
N MET A 74 9.65 -4.89 10.73
CA MET A 74 8.37 -4.19 10.90
C MET A 74 7.59 -4.18 9.60
N ALA A 75 8.22 -3.87 8.47
CA ALA A 75 7.55 -3.94 7.17
C ALA A 75 6.95 -5.33 6.91
N CYS A 76 7.69 -6.41 7.15
CA CYS A 76 7.18 -7.78 6.96
C CYS A 76 6.03 -8.12 7.91
N ILE A 77 6.21 -7.91 9.22
CA ILE A 77 5.23 -8.30 10.23
C ILE A 77 3.95 -7.47 10.09
N LEU A 78 4.07 -6.15 9.92
CA LEU A 78 2.91 -5.27 9.80
C LEU A 78 2.15 -5.47 8.49
N SER A 79 2.83 -5.86 7.39
CA SER A 79 2.13 -6.28 6.16
C SER A 79 1.23 -7.49 6.39
N VAL A 80 1.72 -8.48 7.16
CA VAL A 80 0.92 -9.67 7.51
C VAL A 80 -0.23 -9.29 8.44
N VAL A 81 0.03 -8.47 9.46
CA VAL A 81 -1.02 -8.00 10.39
C VAL A 81 -2.09 -7.21 9.65
N TRP A 82 -1.70 -6.37 8.69
CA TRP A 82 -2.61 -5.63 7.83
C TRP A 82 -3.54 -6.56 7.04
N LEU A 83 -2.98 -7.59 6.40
CA LEU A 83 -3.74 -8.60 5.68
C LEU A 83 -4.71 -9.37 6.59
N VAL A 84 -4.28 -9.75 7.80
CA VAL A 84 -5.09 -10.59 8.69
C VAL A 84 -6.25 -9.81 9.29
N ALA A 85 -6.01 -8.61 9.81
CA ALA A 85 -7.01 -7.85 10.55
C ALA A 85 -6.92 -6.33 10.40
N GLY A 86 -5.73 -5.78 10.11
CA GLY A 86 -5.52 -4.34 10.09
C GLY A 86 -6.39 -3.60 9.06
N TYR A 87 -6.53 -4.16 7.85
CA TYR A 87 -7.38 -3.59 6.81
C TYR A 87 -8.85 -3.54 7.24
N SER A 88 -9.39 -4.68 7.69
CA SER A 88 -10.79 -4.80 8.11
C SER A 88 -11.14 -3.84 9.25
N LEU A 89 -10.27 -3.71 10.26
CA LEU A 89 -10.52 -2.82 11.39
C LEU A 89 -10.42 -1.33 11.05
N ALA A 90 -9.74 -1.00 9.95
CA ALA A 90 -9.41 0.37 9.59
C ALA A 90 -10.34 0.97 8.51
N LEU A 91 -10.84 0.16 7.58
CA LEU A 91 -11.51 0.64 6.36
C LEU A 91 -12.81 -0.10 6.03
N GLU A 92 -13.24 -1.04 6.88
CA GLU A 92 -14.47 -1.80 6.67
C GLU A 92 -15.39 -1.67 7.88
N GLY A 93 -16.70 -1.73 7.62
CA GLY A 93 -17.73 -1.62 8.64
C GLY A 93 -18.40 -0.24 8.66
N SER A 94 -19.41 -0.11 9.51
CA SER A 94 -20.22 1.12 9.69
C SER A 94 -20.15 1.66 11.11
N GLY A 95 -19.18 1.18 11.90
CA GLY A 95 -18.93 1.66 13.26
C GLY A 95 -18.46 3.11 13.24
N GLY A 96 -18.64 3.84 14.34
CA GLY A 96 -18.11 5.21 14.42
C GLY A 96 -16.63 5.28 14.79
N TRP A 97 -16.12 4.29 15.54
CA TRP A 97 -14.81 4.37 16.21
C TRP A 97 -13.85 3.23 15.83
N ILE A 98 -14.37 2.10 15.35
CA ILE A 98 -13.57 0.98 14.86
C ILE A 98 -14.37 0.25 13.80
N GLY A 99 -13.66 -0.26 12.80
CA GLY A 99 -14.24 -1.07 11.75
C GLY A 99 -14.71 -2.44 12.24
N ASP A 100 -15.10 -3.28 11.29
CA ASP A 100 -15.56 -4.65 11.56
C ASP A 100 -14.52 -5.71 11.18
N LEU A 101 -14.91 -6.99 11.29
CA LEU A 101 -14.09 -8.15 10.96
C LEU A 101 -14.55 -8.83 9.66
N SER A 102 -15.26 -8.10 8.79
CA SER A 102 -15.85 -8.65 7.56
C SER A 102 -14.79 -9.03 6.52
N ALA A 103 -13.69 -8.26 6.44
CA ALA A 103 -12.60 -8.44 5.50
C ALA A 103 -11.33 -9.05 6.12
N ILE A 104 -11.48 -9.85 7.19
CA ILE A 104 -10.38 -10.65 7.74
C ILE A 104 -9.71 -11.48 6.61
N PHE A 105 -8.38 -11.58 6.64
CA PHE A 105 -7.56 -12.23 5.60
C PHE A 105 -7.73 -11.64 4.19
N GLY A 106 -8.23 -10.42 4.06
CA GLY A 106 -8.51 -9.79 2.77
C GLY A 106 -9.71 -10.39 2.05
N LYS A 107 -10.65 -10.98 2.80
CA LYS A 107 -11.88 -11.54 2.23
C LYS A 107 -12.69 -10.43 1.56
N GLY A 108 -12.98 -10.59 0.26
CA GLY A 108 -13.71 -9.59 -0.53
C GLY A 108 -12.81 -8.65 -1.34
N LEU A 109 -11.47 -8.74 -1.20
CA LEU A 109 -10.51 -8.03 -2.05
C LEU A 109 -10.36 -8.73 -3.41
N ASP A 110 -11.41 -8.73 -4.22
CA ASP A 110 -11.29 -9.14 -5.62
C ASP A 110 -10.82 -7.95 -6.48
N GLY A 111 -9.90 -8.20 -7.41
CA GLY A 111 -9.36 -7.16 -8.31
C GLY A 111 -10.41 -6.55 -9.25
N SER A 112 -11.62 -7.12 -9.29
CA SER A 112 -12.75 -6.66 -10.09
C SER A 112 -13.73 -5.76 -9.34
N ASP A 113 -13.67 -5.71 -8.00
CA ASP A 113 -14.59 -4.90 -7.22
C ASP A 113 -13.89 -3.61 -6.77
N SER A 114 -14.27 -2.50 -7.39
CA SER A 114 -13.71 -1.18 -7.10
C SER A 114 -14.42 -0.49 -5.94
N GLY A 115 -15.46 -1.10 -5.36
CA GLY A 115 -16.24 -0.51 -4.26
C GLY A 115 -16.88 0.84 -4.64
N GLY A 116 -17.11 1.09 -5.94
CA GLY A 116 -17.59 2.38 -6.45
C GLY A 116 -16.52 3.46 -6.65
N SER A 117 -15.25 3.15 -6.47
CA SER A 117 -14.12 4.05 -6.75
C SER A 117 -13.48 3.77 -8.12
N ASP A 118 -12.78 4.77 -8.69
CA ASP A 118 -12.04 4.62 -9.96
C ASP A 118 -10.76 3.76 -9.83
N ILE A 119 -10.50 3.20 -8.64
CA ILE A 119 -9.28 2.51 -8.26
C ILE A 119 -9.62 1.09 -7.79
N PRO A 120 -8.90 0.03 -8.25
CA PRO A 120 -9.13 -1.33 -7.76
C PRO A 120 -8.94 -1.44 -6.24
N GLY A 121 -9.85 -2.16 -5.55
CA GLY A 121 -9.80 -2.31 -4.09
C GLY A 121 -8.47 -2.87 -3.56
N ILE A 122 -7.84 -3.79 -4.30
CA ILE A 122 -6.51 -4.33 -3.96
C ILE A 122 -5.42 -3.24 -3.93
N LEU A 123 -5.57 -2.19 -4.73
CA LEU A 123 -4.61 -1.11 -4.79
C LEU A 123 -4.80 -0.14 -3.63
N THR A 124 -6.05 0.13 -3.24
CA THR A 124 -6.36 0.86 -2.00
C THR A 124 -5.84 0.10 -0.78
N PHE A 125 -6.02 -1.22 -0.72
CA PHE A 125 -5.45 -2.07 0.32
C PHE A 125 -3.92 -1.92 0.41
N ALA A 126 -3.22 -2.02 -0.73
CA ALA A 126 -1.77 -1.92 -0.78
C ALA A 126 -1.26 -0.52 -0.43
N PHE A 127 -1.93 0.53 -0.90
CA PHE A 127 -1.60 1.91 -0.57
C PHE A 127 -1.72 2.16 0.93
N GLN A 128 -2.84 1.78 1.53
CA GLN A 128 -3.10 2.02 2.96
C GLN A 128 -2.19 1.18 3.87
N MET A 129 -1.82 -0.03 3.44
CA MET A 129 -0.82 -0.85 4.12
C MET A 129 0.50 -0.10 4.37
N THR A 130 0.94 0.73 3.41
CA THR A 130 2.20 1.47 3.56
C THR A 130 2.15 2.49 4.70
N PHE A 131 1.00 3.12 4.94
CA PHE A 131 0.78 4.02 6.07
C PHE A 131 0.69 3.27 7.41
N PHE A 132 0.06 2.10 7.40
CA PHE A 132 0.03 1.20 8.56
C PHE A 132 1.44 0.76 8.99
N ILE A 133 2.36 0.59 8.03
CA ILE A 133 3.75 0.22 8.29
C ILE A 133 4.57 1.41 8.83
N ILE A 134 4.50 2.57 8.17
CA ILE A 134 5.41 3.70 8.47
C ILE A 134 5.12 4.36 9.82
N THR A 135 3.86 4.38 10.27
CA THR A 135 3.43 5.10 11.46
C THR A 135 4.01 4.55 12.78
N PRO A 136 3.91 3.25 13.13
CA PRO A 136 4.61 2.72 14.30
C PRO A 136 6.13 2.75 14.13
N ALA A 137 6.65 2.65 12.88
CA ALA A 137 8.07 2.70 12.61
C ALA A 137 8.71 4.05 13.00
N LEU A 138 7.99 5.16 12.82
CA LEU A 138 8.41 6.49 13.27
C LEU A 138 8.52 6.59 14.80
N VAL A 139 7.57 5.99 15.52
CA VAL A 139 7.60 5.97 16.99
C VAL A 139 8.79 5.15 17.50
N VAL A 140 8.97 3.97 16.92
CA VAL A 140 10.02 3.00 17.29
C VAL A 140 11.43 3.52 17.06
N GLY A 141 11.65 4.34 16.03
CA GLY A 141 12.96 4.91 15.73
C GLY A 141 13.59 5.69 16.89
N THR A 142 12.79 6.14 17.87
CA THR A 142 13.28 6.89 19.05
C THR A 142 13.92 6.03 20.13
N PHE A 143 13.60 4.74 20.23
CA PHE A 143 14.06 3.86 21.32
C PHE A 143 14.72 2.56 20.85
N VAL A 144 14.89 2.37 19.54
CA VAL A 144 15.39 1.13 18.90
C VAL A 144 16.74 0.59 19.44
N GLU A 145 17.57 1.42 20.06
CA GLU A 145 18.86 1.00 20.67
C GLU A 145 18.75 0.53 22.14
N ARG A 146 17.61 0.75 22.80
CA ARG A 146 17.47 0.62 24.26
C ARG A 146 16.47 -0.46 24.71
N VAL A 147 15.81 -1.12 23.76
CA VAL A 147 14.79 -2.15 24.03
C VAL A 147 15.03 -3.41 23.21
N LYS A 148 14.47 -4.53 23.70
CA LYS A 148 14.58 -5.83 23.02
C LYS A 148 13.79 -5.81 21.71
N PHE A 149 14.35 -6.41 20.65
CA PHE A 149 13.72 -6.53 19.34
C PHE A 149 12.27 -7.08 19.41
N SER A 150 12.06 -8.16 20.17
CA SER A 150 10.71 -8.75 20.33
C SER A 150 9.71 -7.79 20.99
N ALA A 151 10.15 -6.96 21.94
CA ALA A 151 9.30 -5.95 22.55
C ALA A 151 8.91 -4.86 21.55
N VAL A 152 9.84 -4.47 20.67
CA VAL A 152 9.57 -3.53 19.59
C VAL A 152 8.55 -4.07 18.58
N MET A 153 8.70 -5.33 18.17
CA MET A 153 7.74 -5.96 17.25
C MET A 153 6.34 -6.06 17.87
N LEU A 154 6.25 -6.50 19.13
CA LEU A 154 4.98 -6.60 19.85
C LEU A 154 4.33 -5.22 19.99
N PHE A 155 5.11 -4.20 20.35
CA PHE A 155 4.63 -2.82 20.44
C PHE A 155 4.08 -2.35 19.08
N ALA A 156 4.81 -2.56 17.99
CA ALA A 156 4.38 -2.11 16.66
C ALA A 156 3.05 -2.76 16.24
N VAL A 157 2.87 -4.06 16.51
CA VAL A 157 1.62 -4.77 16.20
C VAL A 157 0.46 -4.25 17.05
N LEU A 158 0.65 -4.15 18.36
CA LEU A 158 -0.41 -3.66 19.26
C LEU A 158 -0.78 -2.21 18.96
N TRP A 159 0.22 -1.36 18.72
CA TRP A 159 -0.01 0.04 18.39
C TRP A 159 -0.71 0.20 17.04
N GLY A 160 -0.34 -0.61 16.04
CA GLY A 160 -1.03 -0.65 14.75
C GLY A 160 -2.51 -0.99 14.89
N LEU A 161 -2.86 -2.01 15.68
CA LEU A 161 -4.24 -2.46 15.82
C LEU A 161 -5.09 -1.58 16.75
N PHE A 162 -4.54 -1.12 17.87
CA PHE A 162 -5.32 -0.41 18.90
C PHE A 162 -5.26 1.11 18.81
N CYS A 163 -4.25 1.68 18.15
CA CYS A 163 -4.14 3.12 17.97
C CYS A 163 -4.37 3.51 16.52
N TYR A 164 -3.60 2.93 15.59
CA TYR A 164 -3.66 3.34 14.20
C TYR A 164 -5.00 2.95 13.55
N ALA A 165 -5.45 1.70 13.66
CA ALA A 165 -6.68 1.27 13.00
C ALA A 165 -7.94 2.07 13.43
N PRO A 166 -8.19 2.35 14.72
CA PRO A 166 -9.30 3.22 15.13
C PRO A 166 -9.20 4.64 14.59
N ILE A 167 -8.00 5.25 14.64
CA ILE A 167 -7.79 6.61 14.12
C ILE A 167 -7.98 6.65 12.60
N CYS A 168 -7.49 5.62 11.90
CA CYS A 168 -7.65 5.45 10.46
C CYS A 168 -9.14 5.42 10.09
N HIS A 169 -9.92 4.58 10.77
CA HIS A 169 -11.36 4.45 10.55
C HIS A 169 -12.09 5.78 10.79
N MET A 170 -11.80 6.47 11.90
CA MET A 170 -12.45 7.75 12.23
C MET A 170 -12.16 8.88 11.22
N VAL A 171 -11.05 8.80 10.48
CA VAL A 171 -10.59 9.89 9.60
C VAL A 171 -10.80 9.57 8.12
N TRP A 172 -10.71 8.30 7.72
CA TRP A 172 -10.72 7.89 6.31
C TRP A 172 -11.93 7.05 5.92
N ASP A 173 -12.65 6.46 6.86
CA ASP A 173 -13.83 5.62 6.59
C ASP A 173 -15.13 6.37 6.92
N SER A 174 -15.30 7.55 6.31
CA SER A 174 -16.43 8.48 6.50
C SER A 174 -17.53 8.29 5.46
#